data_AF-A0A8J8JBK5-F1
#
_entry.id   AF-A0A8J8JBK5-F1
#
_cell.length_a   1.000
_cell.length_b   1.000
_cell.length_c   1.000
_cell.angle_alpha   90.00
_cell.angle_beta   90.00
_cell.angle_gamma   90.00
#
_symmetry.space_group_name_H-M   'P 1'
#
loop_
_entity.id
_entity.type
_entity.pdbx_description
1 polymer ?
#
loop_
_entity_poly.entity_id
_entity_poly.type
_entity_poly.pdbx_seq_one_letter_code
_entity_poly.pdbx_strand_id
1 'polypeptide(L)' 'MVLYVKGKGSITNKEYRELFKVSRITATRDLSALVKLGIFERVEKGRYKLKTPHESNMSQP' A
#
# COMPACT_ATOMS: atom_id res chain seq x y z
N MET A 1 9.38 -8.31 8.06
CA MET A 1 8.17 -8.07 7.24
C MET A 1 8.24 -6.77 6.39
N VAL A 2 9.42 -6.20 6.11
CA VAL A 2 9.59 -4.87 5.47
C VAL A 2 10.37 -4.92 4.14
N LEU A 3 10.88 -6.07 3.71
CA LEU A 3 11.81 -6.13 2.58
C LEU A 3 11.18 -6.01 1.19
N TYR A 4 9.91 -6.40 0.99
CA TYR A 4 9.40 -6.57 -0.38
C TYR A 4 8.99 -5.25 -1.06
N VAL A 5 8.65 -4.22 -0.28
CA VAL A 5 8.17 -2.95 -0.85
C VAL A 5 9.33 -1.99 -1.18
N LYS A 6 10.48 -2.14 -0.52
CA LYS A 6 11.66 -1.27 -0.72
C LYS A 6 12.32 -1.42 -2.10
N GLY A 7 12.12 -2.53 -2.80
CA GLY A 7 12.74 -2.78 -4.11
C GLY A 7 11.95 -2.31 -5.33
N LYS A 8 10.60 -2.32 -5.26
CA LYS A 8 9.72 -2.02 -6.42
C LYS A 8 9.04 -0.66 -6.36
N GLY A 9 8.90 -0.08 -5.17
CA GLY A 9 8.17 1.18 -4.95
C GLY A 9 6.66 1.12 -5.23
N SER A 10 6.13 0.03 -5.79
CA SER A 10 4.70 -0.18 -6.06
C SER A 10 4.30 -1.65 -5.92
N ILE A 11 3.02 -1.87 -5.64
CA ILE A 11 2.39 -3.18 -5.45
C ILE A 11 1.01 -3.20 -6.09
N THR A 12 0.71 -4.27 -6.82
CA THR A 12 -0.64 -4.54 -7.31
C THR A 12 -1.43 -5.43 -6.35
N ASN A 13 -2.75 -5.42 -6.46
CA ASN A 13 -3.61 -6.35 -5.69
C ASN A 13 -3.24 -7.81 -5.98
N LYS A 14 -2.88 -8.14 -7.23
CA LYS A 14 -2.43 -9.50 -7.59
C LYS A 14 -1.15 -9.88 -6.83
N GLU A 15 -0.14 -9.03 -6.86
CA GLU A 15 1.12 -9.26 -6.13
C GLU A 15 0.89 -9.36 -4.62
N TYR A 16 0.03 -8.49 -4.07
CA TYR A 16 -0.32 -8.56 -2.65
C TYR A 16 -0.95 -9.91 -2.29
N ARG A 17 -1.86 -10.42 -3.13
CA ARG A 17 -2.46 -11.75 -2.93
C ARG A 17 -1.44 -12.87 -3.04
N GLU A 18 -0.49 -12.80 -3.97
CA GLU A 18 0.53 -13.84 -4.13
C GLU A 18 1.54 -13.83 -2.97
N LEU A 19 1.89 -12.65 -2.46
CA LEU A 19 2.80 -12.48 -1.34
C LEU A 19 2.19 -12.89 0.00
N PHE A 20 0.96 -12.46 0.26
CA PHE A 20 0.29 -12.68 1.54
C PHE A 20 -0.65 -13.90 1.52
N LYS A 21 -0.83 -14.54 0.36
CA LYS A 21 -1.76 -15.67 0.13
C LYS A 21 -3.18 -15.39 0.65
N VAL A 22 -3.63 -14.14 0.50
CA VAL A 22 -4.96 -13.70 0.94
C VAL A 22 -5.97 -13.64 -0.21
N SER A 23 -7.25 -13.68 0.14
CA SER A 23 -8.34 -13.42 -0.79
C SER A 23 -8.30 -12.00 -1.37
N ARG A 24 -8.86 -11.84 -2.57
CA ARG A 24 -8.95 -10.53 -3.26
C ARG A 24 -9.60 -9.44 -2.40
N ILE A 25 -10.63 -9.80 -1.65
CA ILE A 25 -11.35 -8.87 -0.76
C ILE A 25 -10.44 -8.43 0.38
N THR A 26 -9.74 -9.37 1.03
CA THR A 26 -8.77 -9.10 2.10
C THR A 26 -7.65 -8.20 1.62
N ALA A 27 -7.01 -8.53 0.49
CA ALA A 27 -5.97 -7.69 -0.11
C ALA A 27 -6.48 -6.27 -0.41
N THR A 28 -7.72 -6.13 -0.89
CA THR A 28 -8.31 -4.81 -1.15
C THR A 28 -8.53 -4.03 0.14
N ARG A 29 -9.01 -4.68 1.20
CA ARG A 29 -9.22 -4.06 2.52
C ARG A 29 -7.89 -3.63 3.14
N ASP A 30 -6.87 -4.49 3.12
CA ASP A 30 -5.54 -4.18 3.64
C ASP A 30 -4.89 -3.04 2.86
N LEU A 31 -4.86 -3.13 1.53
CA LEU A 31 -4.31 -2.05 0.70
C LEU A 31 -5.05 -0.73 0.92
N SER A 32 -6.38 -0.77 1.06
CA SER A 32 -7.16 0.43 1.39
C SER A 32 -6.85 0.97 2.79
N ALA A 33 -6.60 0.12 3.78
CA ALA A 33 -6.20 0.55 5.12
C ALA A 33 -4.81 1.20 5.08
N LEU A 34 -3.88 0.61 4.35
CA LEU A 34 -2.54 1.18 4.19
C LEU A 34 -2.54 2.50 3.41
N VAL A 35 -3.48 2.69 2.48
CA VAL A 35 -3.72 3.99 1.83
C VAL A 35 -4.26 5.02 2.83
N LYS A 36 -5.21 4.64 3.69
CA LYS A 36 -5.72 5.51 4.76
C LYS A 36 -4.64 5.89 5.77
N LEU A 37 -3.71 4.98 6.06
CA LEU A 37 -2.55 5.23 6.92
C LEU A 37 -1.48 6.10 6.25
N GLY A 38 -1.65 6.47 4.97
CA GLY A 38 -0.68 7.27 4.23
C GLY A 38 0.62 6.52 3.92
N ILE A 39 0.63 5.18 4.00
CA ILE A 39 1.79 4.34 3.69
C ILE A 39 1.84 4.06 2.18
N PHE A 40 0.68 3.87 1.57
CA PHE A 40 0.55 3.73 0.13
C PHE A 40 -0.32 4.85 -0.44
N GLU A 41 -0.07 5.21 -1.69
CA GLU A 41 -0.97 6.02 -2.50
C GLU A 41 -1.55 5.14 -3.60
N ARG A 42 -2.80 5.38 -3.95
CA ARG A 42 -3.42 4.72 -5.10
C ARG A 42 -3.09 5.53 -6.35
N VAL A 43 -2.15 5.03 -7.14
CA VAL A 43 -1.77 5.65 -8.43
C VAL A 43 -2.78 5.28 -9.53
N GLU A 44 -3.23 4.03 -9.59
CA GLU A 44 -4.07 3.53 -10.68
C GLU A 44 -5.08 2.47 -10.20
N LYS A 45 -5.98 2.00 -11.07
CA LYS A 45 -7.00 1.00 -10.73
C LYS A 45 -6.35 -0.35 -10.44
N GLY A 46 -6.07 -0.61 -9.15
CA GLY A 46 -5.45 -1.85 -8.68
C GLY A 46 -3.93 -1.78 -8.50
N ARG A 47 -3.33 -0.59 -8.61
CA ARG A 47 -1.90 -0.34 -8.38
C ARG A 47 -1.70 0.69 -7.28
N TYR A 48 -0.84 0.36 -6.32
CA TYR A 48 -0.55 1.16 -5.14
C TYR A 48 0.95 1.45 -5.09
N LYS A 49 1.35 2.69 -4.84
CA LYS A 49 2.76 3.11 -4.75
C LYS A 49 3.09 3.44 -3.29
N LEU A 50 4.28 3.08 -2.83
CA LEU A 50 4.70 3.41 -1.47
C LEU A 50 4.86 4.93 -1.37
N LYS A 51 4.14 5.55 -0.44
CA LYS A 51 4.36 6.95 -0.08
C LYS A 51 5.57 6.97 0.85
N THR A 52 6.72 7.38 0.34
CA THR A 52 7.92 7.55 1.17
C THR A 52 7.67 8.62 2.23
N PRO A 53 8.13 8.43 3.47
CA PRO A 53 7.93 9.39 4.54
C PRO A 53 8.92 10.55 4.36
N HIS A 54 8.58 11.46 3.47
CA HIS A 54 9.04 12.84 3.60
C HIS A 54 7.83 13.73 3.40
N GLU A 55 7.51 14.49 4.44
CA GLU A 55 6.45 15.47 4.52
C GLU A 55 5.00 14.96 4.53
N SER A 56 4.41 14.90 5.71
CA SER A 56 3.53 16.01 6.11
C SER A 56 3.35 15.99 7.62
N ASN A 57 3.79 17.09 8.21
CA ASN A 57 3.57 17.46 9.58
C ASN A 57 2.11 17.26 10.00
N MET A 58 1.98 16.97 11.28
CA MET A 58 0.83 17.26 12.11
C MET A 58 0.12 18.53 11.64
N SER A 59 -1.02 18.35 11.01
CA SER A 59 -2.12 19.31 11.04
C SER A 59 -3.37 18.48 11.30
N GLN A 60 -3.54 18.12 12.57
CA GLN A 60 -4.89 17.96 13.09
C GLN A 60 -5.31 19.31 13.71
N PRO A 61 -6.56 19.73 13.50
CA PRO A 61 -7.08 21.03 13.91
C PRO A 61 -7.13 21.23 15.43
#